data_AF-A0A2D4HQ89-F1
#
_entry.id   AF-A0A2D4HQ89-F1
#
_cell.length_a   1.000
_cell.length_b   1.000
_cell.length_c   1.000
_cell.angle_alpha   90.00
_cell.angle_beta   90.00
_cell.angle_gamma   90.00
#
_symmetry.space_group_name_H-M   'P 1'
#
loop_
_entity.id
_entity.type
_entity.pdbx_description
1 polymer ?
#
loop_
_entity_poly.entity_id
_entity_poly.type
_entity_poly.pdbx_seq_one_letter_code
_entity_poly.pdbx_strand_id
1 'polypeptide(L)'
;KGGIPCLQPLDPPDSPMPPIRSPSPAPKVVDVPSHASQSARFNKHLDRGFNSCSRTDLYFVPLDGSKLAKKRADLVEKVRREAEQKAREEKEREREREREKEREREKERELERSVKVAQEGRPVDCPSLGPVPH
;
A
#
# COMPACT_ATOMS: atom_id res chain seq x y z
N LYS A 1 -61.37 -43.75 32.18
CA LYS A 1 -60.24 -43.05 32.84
C LYS A 1 -59.00 -43.91 32.66
N GLY A 2 -58.27 -43.73 31.56
CA GLY A 2 -56.95 -44.34 31.37
C GLY A 2 -55.89 -43.34 31.81
N GLY A 3 -55.18 -43.63 32.89
CA GLY A 3 -54.06 -42.83 33.35
C GLY A 3 -52.79 -43.30 32.66
N ILE A 4 -52.15 -42.40 31.92
CA ILE A 4 -50.82 -42.63 31.34
C ILE A 4 -49.84 -42.75 32.53
N PRO A 5 -49.04 -43.82 32.65
CA PRO A 5 -47.98 -43.84 33.65
C PRO A 5 -46.94 -42.78 33.25
N CYS A 6 -46.70 -41.84 34.16
CA CYS A 6 -45.69 -40.79 34.01
C CYS A 6 -44.36 -41.41 33.58
N LEU A 7 -43.84 -40.98 32.44
CA LEU A 7 -42.47 -41.28 32.03
C LEU A 7 -41.55 -40.77 33.14
N GLN A 8 -40.79 -41.68 33.75
CA GLN A 8 -39.71 -41.33 34.66
C GLN A 8 -38.77 -40.36 33.92
N PRO A 9 -38.28 -39.28 34.57
CA PRO A 9 -37.22 -38.48 34.00
C PRO A 9 -36.05 -39.41 33.68
N LEU A 10 -35.60 -39.44 32.42
CA LEU A 10 -34.31 -40.05 32.11
C LEU A 10 -33.27 -39.25 32.89
N ASP A 11 -32.66 -39.89 33.91
CA ASP A 11 -31.41 -39.39 34.47
C ASP A 11 -30.44 -39.15 33.30
N PRO A 12 -29.82 -37.97 33.19
CA PRO A 12 -28.80 -37.76 32.17
C PRO A 12 -27.70 -38.81 32.38
N PRO A 13 -27.13 -39.40 31.31
CA PRO A 13 -26.04 -40.34 31.47
C PRO A 13 -24.92 -39.65 32.25
N ASP A 14 -24.56 -40.25 33.40
CA ASP A 14 -23.44 -39.86 34.27
C ASP A 14 -22.12 -40.17 33.55
N SER A 15 -21.94 -39.53 32.41
CA SER A 15 -20.72 -39.60 31.63
C SER A 15 -19.76 -38.61 32.29
N PRO A 16 -18.61 -39.06 32.83
CA PRO A 16 -17.69 -38.15 33.50
C PRO A 16 -17.33 -37.04 32.53
N MET A 17 -17.50 -35.78 32.95
CA MET A 17 -17.07 -34.65 32.14
C MET A 17 -15.62 -34.89 31.73
N PRO A 18 -15.27 -34.74 30.44
CA PRO A 18 -13.90 -34.93 30.00
C PRO A 18 -13.01 -34.05 30.88
N PRO A 19 -11.89 -34.58 31.41
CA PRO A 19 -11.02 -33.80 32.28
C PRO A 19 -10.68 -32.50 31.59
N ILE A 20 -10.80 -31.38 32.31
CA ILE A 20 -10.43 -30.05 31.81
C ILE A 20 -8.98 -30.16 31.38
N ARG A 21 -8.76 -30.29 30.07
CA ARG A 21 -7.42 -30.38 29.51
C ARG A 21 -6.77 -29.04 29.78
N SER A 22 -5.67 -29.04 30.53
CA SER A 22 -4.78 -27.88 30.62
C SER A 22 -4.51 -27.37 29.20
N PRO A 23 -4.44 -26.05 28.97
CA PRO A 23 -4.16 -25.52 27.63
C PRO A 23 -2.88 -26.18 27.11
N SER A 24 -2.86 -26.51 25.82
CA SER A 24 -1.65 -27.04 25.20
C SER A 24 -0.49 -26.07 25.45
N PRO A 25 0.72 -26.58 25.74
CA PRO A 25 1.89 -25.74 25.97
C PRO A 25 2.11 -24.77 24.81
N ALA A 26 2.67 -23.60 25.13
CA ALA A 26 2.95 -22.59 24.11
C ALA A 26 3.87 -23.14 23.01
N PRO A 27 3.62 -22.81 21.73
CA PRO A 27 4.46 -23.24 20.62
C PRO A 27 5.91 -22.74 20.82
N LYS A 28 6.87 -23.64 20.62
CA LYS A 28 8.29 -23.29 20.63
C LYS A 28 8.76 -23.01 19.20
N VAL A 29 9.54 -21.95 18.99
CA VAL A 29 10.21 -21.73 17.69
C VAL A 29 11.41 -22.67 17.61
N VAL A 30 11.44 -23.53 16.60
CA VAL A 30 12.45 -24.59 16.43
C VAL A 30 13.21 -24.46 15.11
N ASP A 31 12.59 -23.90 14.06
CA ASP A 31 13.19 -23.64 12.73
C ASP A 31 14.08 -24.76 12.17
N VAL A 32 13.67 -26.02 12.37
CA VAL A 32 14.42 -27.19 11.91
C VAL A 32 14.00 -27.57 10.49
N PRO A 33 14.95 -27.74 9.53
CA PRO A 33 14.63 -28.24 8.20
C PRO A 33 14.01 -29.64 8.29
N SER A 34 12.76 -29.79 7.85
CA SER A 34 12.02 -31.05 7.98
C SER A 34 11.81 -31.75 6.64
N HIS A 35 11.60 -30.97 5.57
CA HIS A 35 11.32 -31.51 4.25
C HIS A 35 11.92 -30.62 3.17
N ALA A 36 12.48 -31.22 2.12
CA ALA A 36 12.98 -30.50 0.96
C ALA A 36 12.21 -30.95 -0.29
N SER A 37 11.62 -29.99 -0.98
CA SER A 37 11.02 -30.18 -2.30
C SER A 37 11.94 -29.65 -3.39
N GLN A 38 11.60 -29.91 -4.65
CA GLN A 38 12.36 -29.42 -5.81
C GLN A 38 12.47 -27.89 -5.87
N SER A 39 11.47 -27.17 -5.35
CA SER A 39 11.41 -25.70 -5.45
C SER A 39 11.73 -24.97 -4.15
N ALA A 40 11.71 -25.65 -3.01
CA ALA A 40 11.90 -25.05 -1.69
C ALA A 40 12.22 -26.04 -0.59
N ARG A 41 12.85 -25.53 0.48
CA ARG A 41 12.98 -26.19 1.77
C ARG A 41 11.85 -25.76 2.70
N PHE A 42 11.32 -26.72 3.44
CA PHE A 42 10.32 -26.50 4.47
C PHE A 42 10.99 -26.65 5.83
N ASN A 43 10.97 -25.58 6.61
CA ASN A 43 11.45 -25.56 7.98
C ASN A 43 10.26 -25.70 8.92
N LYS A 44 10.33 -26.59 9.91
CA LYS A 44 9.38 -26.64 11.01
C LYS A 44 9.65 -25.45 11.93
N HIS A 45 8.87 -24.39 11.75
CA HIS A 45 8.97 -23.16 12.51
C HIS A 45 8.51 -23.35 13.95
N LEU A 46 7.32 -23.91 14.15
CA LEU A 46 6.75 -24.10 15.48
C LEU A 46 6.68 -25.58 15.85
N ASP A 47 7.15 -25.89 17.06
CA ASP A 47 6.92 -27.16 17.72
C ASP A 47 5.86 -27.00 18.80
N ARG A 48 4.67 -27.54 18.51
CA ARG A 48 3.52 -27.57 19.41
C ARG A 48 3.40 -28.90 20.17
N GLY A 49 4.41 -29.76 20.11
CA GLY A 49 4.39 -31.10 20.72
C GLY A 49 3.59 -32.11 19.89
N PHE A 50 3.16 -33.21 20.54
CA PHE A 50 2.47 -34.35 19.91
C PHE A 50 0.97 -34.06 19.61
N ASN A 51 0.72 -32.92 18.97
CA ASN A 51 -0.61 -32.45 18.62
C ASN A 51 -0.75 -32.54 17.09
N SER A 52 -1.80 -33.21 16.59
CA SER A 52 -2.02 -33.51 15.18
C SER A 52 -2.22 -32.30 14.24
N CYS A 53 -2.11 -31.07 14.75
CA CYS A 53 -2.47 -29.83 14.06
C CYS A 53 -1.27 -29.05 13.48
N SER A 54 -0.15 -29.71 13.13
CA SER A 54 1.08 -29.04 12.66
C SER A 54 1.05 -28.60 11.18
N ARG A 55 -0.14 -28.41 10.59
CA ARG A 55 -0.29 -28.19 9.15
C ARG A 55 0.18 -26.80 8.69
N THR A 56 0.28 -25.83 9.61
CA THR A 56 0.67 -24.44 9.34
C THR A 56 2.04 -24.03 9.88
N ASP A 57 2.70 -24.91 10.63
CA ASP A 57 3.94 -24.56 11.34
C ASP A 57 5.19 -24.71 10.44
N LEU A 58 5.04 -24.76 9.11
CA LEU A 58 6.14 -24.88 8.17
C LEU A 58 6.43 -23.54 7.47
N TYR A 59 7.69 -23.08 7.54
CA TYR A 59 8.18 -21.99 6.71
C TYR A 59 8.74 -22.50 5.39
N PHE A 60 8.27 -21.87 4.32
CA PHE A 60 8.74 -22.11 2.97
C PHE A 60 9.96 -21.23 2.69
N VAL A 61 11.12 -21.86 2.49
CA VAL A 61 12.37 -21.23 2.07
C VAL A 61 12.62 -21.59 0.61
N PRO A 62 12.46 -20.66 -0.35
CA PRO A 62 12.69 -20.95 -1.77
C PRO A 62 14.11 -21.44 -2.01
N LEU A 63 14.28 -22.42 -2.91
CA LEU A 63 15.60 -22.79 -3.41
C LEU A 63 16.01 -21.85 -4.54
N ASP A 64 17.29 -21.47 -4.52
CA ASP A 64 17.91 -20.71 -5.60
C ASP A 64 17.82 -21.49 -6.91
N GLY A 65 17.45 -20.78 -7.99
CA GLY A 65 17.23 -21.39 -9.30
C GLY A 65 15.86 -22.07 -9.50
N SER A 66 15.01 -22.16 -8.47
CA SER A 66 13.65 -22.69 -8.61
C SER A 66 12.77 -21.80 -9.50
N LYS A 67 11.74 -22.39 -10.13
CA LYS A 67 10.77 -21.65 -10.96
C LYS A 67 10.10 -20.50 -10.18
N LEU A 68 9.84 -20.71 -8.89
CA LEU A 68 9.22 -19.70 -8.05
C LEU A 68 10.21 -18.58 -7.67
N ALA A 69 11.47 -18.92 -7.34
CA ALA A 69 12.50 -17.93 -7.06
C ALA A 69 12.75 -17.02 -8.27
N LYS A 70 12.87 -17.61 -9.47
CA LYS A 70 12.99 -16.85 -10.74
C LYS A 70 11.82 -15.91 -10.96
N LYS A 71 10.57 -16.41 -10.87
CA LYS A 71 9.37 -15.57 -11.01
C LYS A 71 9.35 -14.39 -10.03
N ARG A 72 9.74 -14.60 -8.77
CA ARG A 72 9.80 -13.51 -7.78
C ARG A 72 10.89 -12.50 -8.14
N ALA A 73 12.06 -12.97 -8.56
CA ALA A 73 13.14 -12.10 -9.01
C ALA A 73 12.73 -11.25 -10.24
N ASP A 74 12.08 -11.86 -11.22
CA ASP A 74 11.60 -11.16 -12.43
C ASP A 74 10.60 -10.05 -12.10
N LEU A 75 9.66 -10.31 -11.18
CA LEU A 75 8.69 -9.30 -10.73
C LEU A 75 9.39 -8.15 -9.98
N VAL A 76 10.34 -8.45 -9.10
CA VAL A 76 11.10 -7.43 -8.38
C VAL A 76 11.93 -6.60 -9.35
N GLU A 77 12.57 -7.23 -10.33
CA GLU A 77 13.33 -6.52 -11.35
C GLU A 77 12.44 -5.64 -12.22
N LYS A 78 11.25 -6.13 -12.62
CA LYS A 78 10.26 -5.35 -13.36
C LYS A 78 9.83 -4.12 -12.57
N VAL A 79 9.48 -4.27 -11.29
CA VAL A 79 9.10 -3.15 -10.42
C VAL A 79 10.27 -2.17 -10.28
N ARG A 80 11.51 -2.65 -10.17
CA ARG A 80 12.70 -1.79 -10.12
C ARG A 80 12.87 -0.98 -11.40
N ARG A 81 12.71 -1.61 -12.57
CA ARG A 81 12.79 -0.94 -13.88
C ARG A 81 11.67 0.09 -14.05
N GLU A 82 10.44 -0.26 -13.69
CA GLU A 82 9.30 0.65 -13.74
C GLU A 82 9.49 1.84 -12.78
N ALA A 83 10.02 1.60 -11.58
CA ALA A 83 10.33 2.67 -10.63
C ALA A 83 11.43 3.61 -11.16
N GLU A 84 12.48 3.07 -11.80
CA GLU A 84 13.52 3.88 -12.42
C GLU A 84 12.97 4.71 -13.60
N GLN A 85 12.16 4.08 -14.47
CA GLN A 85 11.55 4.77 -15.60
C GLN A 85 10.61 5.87 -15.14
N LYS A 86 9.76 5.60 -14.14
CA LYS A 86 8.86 6.58 -13.55
C LYS A 86 9.62 7.75 -12.92
N ALA A 87 10.74 7.48 -12.24
CA ALA A 87 11.59 8.53 -11.69
C ALA A 87 12.22 9.41 -12.78
N ARG A 88 12.60 8.83 -13.93
CA ARG A 88 13.10 9.60 -15.08
C ARG A 88 12.01 10.47 -15.71
N GLU A 89 10.83 9.90 -15.94
CA GLU A 89 9.67 10.60 -16.50
C GLU A 89 9.22 11.74 -15.58
N GLU A 90 9.16 11.52 -14.27
CA GLU A 90 8.79 12.55 -13.31
C GLU A 90 9.80 13.71 -13.30
N LYS A 91 11.10 13.41 -13.37
CA LYS A 91 12.15 14.42 -13.49
C LYS A 91 12.07 15.22 -14.79
N GLU A 92 11.69 14.58 -15.89
CA GLU A 92 11.46 15.28 -17.16
C GLU A 92 10.22 16.17 -17.11
N ARG A 93 9.12 15.66 -16.55
CA ARG A 93 7.88 16.41 -16.36
C ARG A 93 8.07 17.61 -15.43
N GLU A 94 8.91 17.49 -14.41
CA GLU A 94 9.26 18.61 -13.52
C GLU A 94 10.02 19.69 -14.28
N ARG A 95 11.01 19.31 -15.10
CA ARG A 95 11.76 20.24 -15.97
C ARG A 95 10.86 20.96 -16.97
N GLU A 96 9.88 20.27 -17.54
CA GLU A 96 8.91 20.89 -18.44
C GLU A 96 8.04 21.91 -17.71
N ARG A 97 7.53 21.56 -16.52
CA ARG A 97 6.76 22.48 -15.66
C ARG A 97 7.56 23.72 -15.27
N GLU A 98 8.86 23.60 -15.02
CA GLU A 98 9.71 24.77 -14.77
C GLU A 98 9.84 25.67 -16.00
N ARG A 99 10.05 25.08 -17.18
CA ARG A 99 10.11 25.84 -18.45
C ARG A 99 8.81 26.55 -18.78
N GLU A 100 7.67 25.94 -18.48
CA GLU A 100 6.36 26.55 -18.70
C GLU A 100 6.14 27.74 -17.75
N LYS A 101 6.48 27.59 -16.46
CA LYS A 101 6.43 28.69 -15.48
C LYS A 101 7.34 29.86 -15.85
N GLU A 102 8.50 29.59 -16.43
CA GLU A 102 9.40 30.64 -16.92
C GLU A 102 8.78 31.43 -18.07
N ARG A 103 8.19 30.73 -19.05
CA ARG A 103 7.47 31.36 -20.17
C ARG A 103 6.26 32.18 -19.71
N GLU A 104 5.55 31.72 -18.69
CA GLU A 104 4.41 32.46 -18.12
C GLU A 104 4.86 33.75 -17.45
N ARG A 105 5.95 33.71 -16.67
CA ARG A 105 6.56 34.91 -16.05
C ARG A 105 7.08 35.90 -17.10
N GLU A 106 7.60 35.42 -18.23
CA GLU A 106 8.04 36.30 -19.32
C GLU A 106 6.85 37.02 -19.97
N LYS A 107 5.76 36.29 -20.27
CA LYS A 107 4.52 36.87 -20.79
C LYS A 107 3.91 37.88 -19.83
N GLU A 108 3.92 37.61 -18.53
CA GLU A 108 3.44 38.56 -17.51
C GLU A 108 4.24 39.86 -17.53
N ARG A 109 5.58 39.79 -17.63
CA ARG A 109 6.45 40.97 -17.76
C ARG A 109 6.25 41.72 -19.08
N GLU A 110 5.88 41.03 -20.15
CA GLU A 110 5.56 41.64 -21.45
C GLU A 110 4.20 42.36 -21.39
N LEU A 111 3.19 41.73 -20.79
CA LEU A 111 1.89 42.33 -20.51
C LEU A 111 2.00 43.54 -19.59
N GLU A 112 2.80 43.47 -18.52
CA GLU A 112 3.04 44.61 -17.63
C GLU A 112 3.69 45.78 -18.40
N ARG A 113 4.66 45.49 -19.28
CA ARG A 113 5.30 46.51 -20.13
C ARG A 113 4.34 47.11 -21.15
N SER A 114 3.53 46.29 -21.82
CA SER A 114 2.57 46.78 -22.81
C SER A 114 1.46 47.62 -22.17
N VAL A 115 1.00 47.25 -20.96
CA VAL A 115 0.05 48.06 -20.17
C VAL A 115 0.67 49.40 -19.77
N LYS A 116 1.92 49.42 -19.30
CA LYS A 116 2.63 50.68 -18.98
C LYS A 116 2.78 51.60 -20.19
N VAL A 117 3.20 51.06 -21.33
CA VAL A 117 3.32 51.81 -22.60
C VAL A 117 1.96 52.34 -23.07
N ALA A 118 0.89 51.55 -22.96
CA ALA A 118 -0.47 51.99 -23.31
C ALA A 118 -1.00 53.09 -22.38
N GLN A 119 -0.60 53.09 -21.11
CA GLN A 119 -1.01 54.10 -20.13
C GLN A 119 -0.26 55.44 -20.31
N GLU A 120 1.02 55.41 -20.72
CA GLU A 120 1.80 56.61 -21.02
C GLU A 120 1.52 57.20 -22.42
N GLY A 121 0.84 56.48 -23.30
CA GLY A 121 0.48 56.92 -24.65
C GLY A 121 -0.76 57.81 -24.79
N ARG A 122 -1.33 58.36 -23.71
CA ARG A 122 -2.48 59.29 -23.81
C ARG A 122 -1.95 60.73 -23.98
N PRO A 123 -2.13 61.40 -25.14
CA PRO A 123 -1.82 62.81 -25.24
C PRO A 123 -2.84 63.57 -24.40
N VAL A 124 -2.39 64.10 -23.26
CA VAL A 124 -3.15 65.06 -22.46
C VAL A 124 -2.82 66.44 -23.03
N ASP A 125 -3.56 66.85 -24.05
CA ASP A 125 -3.60 68.26 -24.48
C ASP A 125 -5.02 68.79 -24.42
N CYS A 126 -5.21 69.72 -23.48
CA CYS A 126 -6.07 70.91 -23.47
C CYS A 126 -6.85 71.08 -22.17
N PRO A 127 -6.50 72.12 -21.41
CA PRO A 127 -7.50 73.16 -21.16
C PRO A 127 -6.89 74.56 -21.36
N SER A 128 -7.15 75.19 -22.50
CA SER A 128 -6.96 76.63 -22.66
C SER A 128 -8.21 77.34 -22.12
N LEU A 129 -8.03 77.98 -20.98
CA LEU A 129 -8.97 78.84 -20.26
C LEU A 129 -9.57 79.92 -21.18
N GLY A 130 -10.90 80.05 -21.16
CA GLY A 130 -11.60 81.17 -21.79
C GLY A 130 -11.48 82.45 -20.96
N PRO A 131 -11.49 83.66 -21.57
CA PRO A 131 -11.34 84.91 -20.84
C PRO A 131 -12.64 85.31 -20.14
N VAL A 132 -12.51 85.77 -18.89
CA VAL A 132 -13.58 86.32 -18.05
C VAL A 132 -13.75 87.81 -18.36
N PRO A 133 -14.95 88.31 -18.68
CA PRO A 133 -15.21 89.75 -18.76
C PRO A 133 -15.64 90.32 -17.40
N HIS A 134 -15.19 91.56 -17.15
CA HIS A 134 -15.54 92.42 -16.01
C HIS A 134 -16.88 93.13 -16.23
#